data_AF-A0A402D4F1-F1
#
_entry.id   AF-A0A402D4F1-F1
#
_cell.length_a   1.000
_cell.length_b   1.000
_cell.length_c   1.000
_cell.angle_alpha   90.00
_cell.angle_beta   90.00
_cell.angle_gamma   90.00
#
_symmetry.space_group_name_H-M   'P 1'
#
loop_
_entity.id
_entity.type
_entity.pdbx_description
1 polymer ?
#
loop_
_entity_poly.entity_id
_entity_poly.type
_entity_poly.pdbx_seq_one_letter_code
_entity_poly.pdbx_strand_id
1 'polypeptide(L)'
;MPIASRLLARSDEAWLFQTAVKLRLVETHLALMSPHDIVQVDHLMMAVKLHKTEIDAIFLAHEGPVTRPQPILVTCEVKGKRDDILEDQIISQTEAASKIINIGHKYIIPIAMKAVGLSEIYVVEFEKVHISSAATLTSLIVSSEATYKLIPTVPGIGK
;
A
#
# COMPACT_ATOMS: atom_id res chain seq x y z
N MET A 1 4.31 -17.48 -5.28
CA MET A 1 3.05 -17.90 -4.60
C MET A 1 2.99 -19.42 -4.50
N PRO A 2 2.77 -20.01 -3.32
CA PRO A 2 2.58 -21.47 -3.18
C PRO A 2 1.39 -21.98 -4.00
N ILE A 3 1.52 -23.16 -4.60
CA ILE A 3 0.47 -23.79 -5.43
C ILE A 3 -0.82 -23.97 -4.62
N ALA A 4 -0.71 -24.46 -3.38
CA ALA A 4 -1.87 -24.68 -2.50
C ALA A 4 -2.71 -23.40 -2.29
N SER A 5 -2.05 -22.24 -2.15
CA SER A 5 -2.76 -20.96 -2.02
C SER A 5 -3.50 -20.60 -3.30
N ARG A 6 -2.89 -20.80 -4.47
CA ARG A 6 -3.52 -20.51 -5.78
C ARG A 6 -4.76 -21.39 -6.04
N LEU A 7 -4.76 -22.63 -5.56
CA LEU A 7 -5.88 -23.56 -5.72
C LEU A 7 -7.14 -23.13 -4.95
N LEU A 8 -7.02 -22.30 -3.92
CA LEU A 8 -8.18 -21.75 -3.19
C LEU A 8 -8.98 -20.76 -4.05
N ALA A 9 -8.35 -20.14 -5.06
CA ALA A 9 -8.98 -19.24 -6.03
C ALA A 9 -9.94 -18.20 -5.45
N ARG A 10 -9.63 -17.70 -4.24
CA ARG A 10 -10.39 -16.64 -3.56
C ARG A 10 -10.38 -15.36 -4.40
N SER A 11 -11.39 -14.52 -4.27
CA SER A 11 -11.51 -13.26 -5.03
C SER A 11 -11.80 -12.05 -4.16
N ASP A 12 -11.56 -12.18 -2.86
CA ASP A 12 -11.72 -11.09 -1.87
C ASP A 12 -10.44 -10.25 -1.72
N GLU A 13 -10.57 -9.11 -1.05
CA GLU A 13 -9.49 -8.14 -0.81
C GLU A 13 -8.33 -8.76 -0.02
N ALA A 14 -8.60 -9.66 0.93
CA ALA A 14 -7.55 -10.35 1.68
C ALA A 14 -6.69 -11.23 0.78
N TRP A 15 -7.28 -11.88 -0.23
CA TRP A 15 -6.53 -12.63 -1.25
C TRP A 15 -5.70 -11.73 -2.16
N LEU A 16 -6.26 -10.61 -2.60
CA LEU A 16 -5.55 -9.61 -3.39
C LEU A 16 -4.32 -9.11 -2.64
N PHE A 17 -4.51 -8.70 -1.38
CA PHE A 17 -3.42 -8.22 -0.55
C PHE A 17 -2.37 -9.31 -0.27
N GLN A 18 -2.78 -10.53 0.11
CA GLN A 18 -1.84 -11.62 0.36
C GLN A 18 -0.98 -11.92 -0.87
N THR A 19 -1.58 -11.82 -2.07
CA THR A 19 -0.86 -11.95 -3.33
C THR A 19 0.14 -10.82 -3.53
N ALA A 20 -0.27 -9.57 -3.29
CA ALA A 20 0.59 -8.40 -3.41
C ALA A 20 1.82 -8.48 -2.49
N VAL A 21 1.65 -8.82 -1.20
CA VAL A 21 2.78 -8.95 -0.26
C VAL A 21 3.72 -10.08 -0.65
N LYS A 22 3.20 -11.26 -0.98
CA LYS A 22 4.04 -12.41 -1.35
C LYS A 22 4.82 -12.18 -2.65
N LEU A 23 4.35 -11.28 -3.51
CA LEU A 23 5.01 -10.89 -4.75
C LEU A 23 5.78 -9.56 -4.60
N ARG A 24 5.83 -8.99 -3.39
CA ARG A 24 6.53 -7.74 -3.08
C ARG A 24 6.09 -6.57 -3.96
N LEU A 25 4.78 -6.45 -4.17
CA LEU A 25 4.24 -5.50 -5.16
C LEU A 25 4.47 -4.04 -4.73
N VAL A 26 4.28 -3.73 -3.45
CA VAL A 26 4.51 -2.38 -2.92
C VAL A 26 5.99 -2.02 -2.99
N GLU A 27 6.87 -2.96 -2.62
CA GLU A 27 8.31 -2.79 -2.71
C GLU A 27 8.76 -2.59 -4.16
N THR A 28 8.18 -3.35 -5.10
CA THR A 28 8.45 -3.22 -6.54
C THR A 28 7.96 -1.87 -7.06
N HIS A 29 6.78 -1.42 -6.65
CA HIS A 29 6.24 -0.11 -7.03
C HIS A 29 7.14 1.02 -6.54
N LEU A 30 7.48 1.01 -5.25
CA LEU A 30 8.36 2.01 -4.66
C LEU A 30 9.76 2.02 -5.28
N ALA A 31 10.28 0.86 -5.72
CA ALA A 31 11.59 0.78 -6.35
C ALA A 31 11.61 1.23 -7.82
N LEU A 32 10.50 1.07 -8.56
CA LEU A 32 10.48 1.29 -10.01
C LEU A 32 9.73 2.55 -10.45
N MET A 33 8.73 2.98 -9.67
CA MET A 33 7.79 4.02 -10.06
C MET A 33 7.83 5.25 -9.14
N SER A 34 8.19 5.07 -7.86
CA SER A 34 8.21 6.18 -6.91
C SER A 34 9.25 7.23 -7.30
N PRO A 35 8.96 8.53 -7.15
CA PRO A 35 9.95 9.58 -7.29
C PRO A 35 10.90 9.68 -6.08
N HIS A 36 10.65 8.88 -5.02
CA HIS A 36 11.43 8.88 -3.79
C HIS A 36 12.60 7.89 -3.87
N ASP A 37 13.73 8.25 -3.25
CA ASP A 37 14.92 7.40 -3.16
C ASP A 37 14.75 6.33 -2.07
N ILE A 38 13.81 5.40 -2.28
CA ILE A 38 13.48 4.34 -1.33
C ILE A 38 14.51 3.21 -1.45
N VAL A 39 15.27 2.98 -0.38
CA VAL A 39 16.35 1.98 -0.34
C VAL A 39 15.95 0.66 0.32
N GLN A 40 14.88 0.65 1.11
CA GLN A 40 14.35 -0.53 1.78
C GLN A 40 12.87 -0.36 2.09
N VAL A 41 12.10 -1.44 2.00
CA VAL A 41 10.68 -1.50 2.36
C VAL A 41 10.41 -2.82 3.07
N ASP A 42 9.81 -2.75 4.25
CA ASP A 42 9.44 -3.92 5.05
C ASP A 42 7.94 -3.91 5.34
N HIS A 43 7.26 -5.00 5.02
CA HIS A 43 5.87 -5.20 5.46
C HIS A 43 5.82 -5.45 6.97
N LEU A 44 5.08 -4.61 7.71
CA LEU A 44 4.98 -4.73 9.16
C LEU A 44 3.78 -5.57 9.57
N MET A 45 2.58 -5.20 9.11
CA MET A 45 1.34 -5.74 9.63
C MET A 45 0.18 -5.56 8.64
N MET A 46 -0.76 -6.49 8.71
CA MET A 46 -2.03 -6.48 7.98
C MET A 46 -3.21 -6.19 8.91
N ALA A 47 -4.32 -5.72 8.33
CA ALA A 47 -5.62 -5.55 8.99
C ALA A 47 -5.49 -4.77 10.31
N VAL A 48 -4.85 -3.60 10.23
CA VAL A 48 -4.54 -2.77 11.38
C VAL A 48 -5.80 -2.05 11.83
N LYS A 49 -6.37 -2.53 12.94
CA LYS A 49 -7.55 -1.91 13.55
C LYS A 49 -7.15 -0.73 14.39
N LEU A 50 -7.55 0.46 13.97
CA LEU A 50 -7.47 1.69 14.74
C LEU A 50 -8.88 2.08 15.20
N HIS A 51 -8.98 2.95 16.20
CA HIS A 51 -10.26 3.23 16.88
C HIS A 51 -11.42 3.59 15.93
N LYS A 52 -11.15 4.29 14.81
CA LYS A 52 -12.17 4.77 13.86
C LYS A 52 -11.93 4.36 12.41
N THR A 53 -10.84 3.65 12.14
CA THR A 53 -10.46 3.27 10.78
C THR A 53 -9.72 1.95 10.81
N GLU A 54 -9.82 1.21 9.74
CA GLU A 54 -8.96 0.06 9.46
C GLU A 54 -7.95 0.49 8.40
N ILE A 55 -6.72 -0.02 8.48
CA ILE A 55 -5.71 0.09 7.42
C ILE A 55 -5.40 -1.33 6.98
N ASP A 56 -5.59 -1.64 5.71
CA ASP A 56 -5.39 -3.02 5.22
C ASP A 56 -3.96 -3.49 5.44
N ALA A 57 -2.98 -2.59 5.27
CA ALA A 57 -1.60 -2.85 5.69
C ALA A 57 -0.73 -1.62 5.92
N ILE A 58 0.33 -1.86 6.68
CA ILE A 58 1.38 -0.89 6.96
C ILE A 58 2.74 -1.48 6.60
N PHE A 59 3.56 -0.68 5.93
CA PHE A 59 4.95 -0.96 5.63
C PHE A 59 5.85 0.12 6.24
N LEU A 60 7.11 -0.22 6.49
CA LEU A 60 8.17 0.73 6.82
C LEU A 60 9.11 0.85 5.64
N ALA A 61 9.09 2.02 5.00
CA ALA A 61 10.06 2.39 3.98
C ALA A 61 11.21 3.20 4.58
N HIS A 62 12.33 3.22 3.87
CA HIS A 62 13.54 3.92 4.23
C HIS A 62 13.98 4.78 3.04
N GLU A 63 13.93 6.10 3.18
CA GLU A 63 14.26 7.07 2.11
C GLU A 63 15.65 7.68 2.32
N GLY A 64 16.37 7.87 1.22
CA GLY A 64 17.65 8.56 1.17
C GLY A 64 18.84 7.62 1.21
N PRO A 65 20.06 8.14 1.47
CA PRO A 65 21.29 7.38 1.27
C PRO A 65 21.34 6.15 2.18
N VAL A 66 21.82 5.03 1.63
CA VAL A 66 21.97 3.73 2.31
C VAL A 66 22.72 3.83 3.65
N THR A 67 23.60 4.82 3.81
CA THR A 67 24.36 5.05 5.05
C THR A 67 23.53 5.64 6.19
N ARG A 68 22.43 6.32 5.89
CA ARG A 68 21.56 6.97 6.89
C ARG A 68 20.13 7.18 6.37
N PRO A 69 19.40 6.10 6.02
CA PRO A 69 18.04 6.24 5.55
C PRO A 69 17.14 6.82 6.63
N GLN A 70 16.12 7.57 6.22
CA GLN A 70 15.09 8.09 7.11
C GLN A 70 13.84 7.20 7.03
N PRO A 71 13.24 6.82 8.18
CA PRO A 71 12.03 6.01 8.18
C PRO A 71 10.83 6.80 7.66
N ILE A 72 10.05 6.16 6.79
CA ILE A 72 8.78 6.62 6.25
C ILE A 72 7.75 5.52 6.45
N LEU A 73 6.61 5.88 7.02
CA LEU A 73 5.51 4.93 7.13
C LEU A 73 4.76 4.85 5.79
N VAL A 74 4.36 3.67 5.37
CA VAL A 74 3.55 3.51 4.16
C VAL A 74 2.25 2.84 4.56
N THR A 75 1.11 3.47 4.25
CA THR A 75 -0.22 2.88 4.45
C THR A 75 -0.72 2.35 3.13
N CYS A 76 -1.32 1.16 3.12
CA CYS A 76 -1.86 0.57 1.91
C CYS A 76 -3.34 0.21 2.11
N GLU A 77 -4.19 0.75 1.23
CA GLU A 77 -5.59 0.35 1.07
C GLU A 77 -5.72 -0.63 -0.11
N VAL A 78 -6.60 -1.62 -0.01
CA VAL A 78 -6.82 -2.63 -1.05
C VAL A 78 -8.30 -2.71 -1.40
N LYS A 79 -8.59 -2.66 -2.70
CA LYS A 79 -9.95 -2.78 -3.22
C LYS A 79 -10.12 -3.91 -4.21
N GLY A 80 -11.25 -4.60 -4.06
CA GLY A 80 -11.75 -5.53 -5.05
C GLY A 80 -12.07 -4.82 -6.36
N LYS A 81 -12.34 -5.62 -7.41
CA LYS A 81 -12.66 -5.08 -8.75
C LYS A 81 -13.92 -4.22 -8.77
N ARG A 82 -14.88 -4.52 -7.90
CA ARG A 82 -16.19 -3.87 -7.85
C ARG A 82 -16.25 -2.70 -6.88
N ASP A 83 -15.21 -2.53 -6.08
CA ASP A 83 -15.15 -1.54 -5.03
C ASP A 83 -14.23 -0.39 -5.46
N ASP A 84 -14.59 0.82 -5.07
CA ASP A 84 -13.81 2.01 -5.43
C ASP A 84 -12.79 2.35 -4.35
N ILE A 85 -11.67 2.90 -4.79
CA ILE A 85 -10.69 3.51 -3.90
C ILE A 85 -11.31 4.80 -3.40
N LEU A 86 -11.59 4.87 -2.09
CA LEU A 86 -12.22 6.04 -1.47
C LEU A 86 -11.14 6.94 -0.87
N GLU A 87 -11.00 8.14 -1.42
CA GLU A 87 -10.00 9.12 -1.00
C GLU A 87 -10.16 9.51 0.48
N ASP A 88 -11.39 9.76 0.93
CA ASP A 88 -11.70 10.08 2.33
C ASP A 88 -11.24 8.98 3.31
N GLN A 89 -11.30 7.72 2.88
CA GLN A 89 -10.82 6.59 3.67
C GLN A 89 -9.30 6.65 3.80
N ILE A 90 -8.57 6.87 2.71
CA ILE A 90 -7.11 6.97 2.71
C ILE A 90 -6.63 8.18 3.53
N ILE A 91 -7.33 9.32 3.45
CA ILE A 91 -7.05 10.50 4.27
C ILE A 91 -7.22 10.15 5.76
N SER A 92 -8.34 9.53 6.13
CA SER A 92 -8.62 9.12 7.51
C SER A 92 -7.58 8.13 8.05
N GLN A 93 -7.14 7.21 7.21
CA GLN A 93 -6.07 6.25 7.52
C GLN A 93 -4.73 6.93 7.73
N THR A 94 -4.39 7.90 6.88
CA THR A 94 -3.16 8.70 6.98
C THR A 94 -3.13 9.51 8.28
N GLU A 95 -4.24 10.16 8.64
CA GLU A 95 -4.37 10.83 9.94
C GLU A 95 -4.18 9.84 11.10
N ALA A 96 -4.82 8.68 11.05
CA ALA A 96 -4.71 7.69 12.12
C ALA A 96 -3.28 7.13 12.23
N ALA A 97 -2.60 6.89 11.10
CA ALA A 97 -1.23 6.42 11.03
C ALA A 97 -0.21 7.45 11.56
N SER A 98 -0.49 8.76 11.44
CA SER A 98 0.36 9.82 11.99
C SER A 98 0.53 9.77 13.51
N LYS A 99 -0.37 9.07 14.19
CA LYS A 99 -0.35 8.87 15.66
C LYS A 99 0.58 7.72 16.08
N ILE A 100 1.16 6.97 15.13
CA ILE A 100 2.09 5.86 15.38
C ILE A 100 3.51 6.40 15.61
N ILE A 101 3.79 6.90 16.80
CA ILE A 101 5.03 7.64 17.09
C ILE A 101 6.28 6.78 17.32
N ASN A 102 6.12 5.50 17.70
CA ASN A 102 7.24 4.64 18.14
C ASN A 102 8.23 4.26 17.01
N ILE A 103 7.92 4.60 15.76
CA ILE A 103 8.73 4.29 14.58
C ILE A 103 9.68 5.45 14.21
N GLY A 104 9.47 6.65 14.77
CA GLY A 104 10.32 7.82 14.51
C GLY A 104 10.21 8.39 13.09
N HIS A 105 9.16 8.02 12.34
CA HIS A 105 8.90 8.56 11.01
C HIS A 105 8.37 10.00 11.09
N LYS A 106 8.63 10.79 10.05
CA LYS A 106 8.09 12.15 9.90
C LYS A 106 7.10 12.27 8.76
N TYR A 107 7.09 11.28 7.87
CA TYR A 107 6.28 11.25 6.67
C TYR A 107 5.53 9.93 6.56
N ILE A 108 4.37 10.01 5.92
CA ILE A 108 3.54 8.88 5.53
C ILE A 108 3.37 8.92 4.02
N ILE A 109 3.57 7.80 3.32
CA ILE A 109 3.21 7.64 1.90
C ILE A 109 1.92 6.83 1.84
N PRO A 110 0.78 7.42 1.45
CA PRO A 110 -0.44 6.68 1.21
C PRO A 110 -0.33 5.93 -0.13
N ILE A 111 -0.73 4.66 -0.13
CA ILE A 111 -0.82 3.81 -1.32
C ILE A 111 -2.20 3.16 -1.34
N ALA A 112 -2.73 2.95 -2.54
CA ALA A 112 -3.87 2.08 -2.75
C ALA A 112 -3.62 1.08 -3.88
N MET A 113 -4.23 -0.10 -3.77
CA MET A 113 -4.20 -1.14 -4.80
C MET A 113 -5.61 -1.56 -5.16
N LYS A 114 -5.87 -1.81 -6.45
CA LYS A 114 -7.17 -2.30 -6.91
C LYS A 114 -6.99 -3.38 -7.97
N ALA A 115 -7.75 -4.46 -7.86
CA ALA A 115 -7.84 -5.42 -8.96
C ALA A 115 -8.62 -4.76 -10.12
N VAL A 116 -8.01 -4.63 -11.30
CA VAL A 116 -8.63 -3.95 -12.45
C VAL A 116 -8.94 -4.89 -13.62
N GLY A 117 -8.31 -6.06 -13.64
CA GLY A 117 -8.46 -7.04 -14.71
C GLY A 117 -7.99 -8.43 -14.26
N LEU A 118 -8.09 -9.41 -15.16
CA LEU A 118 -7.69 -10.78 -14.84
C LEU A 118 -6.19 -10.83 -14.50
N SER A 119 -5.87 -11.05 -13.23
CA SER A 119 -4.48 -10.96 -12.74
C SER A 119 -3.80 -9.63 -13.02
N GLU A 120 -4.57 -8.55 -13.00
CA GLU A 120 -4.06 -7.18 -13.16
C GLU A 120 -4.40 -6.37 -11.91
N ILE A 121 -3.36 -5.79 -11.31
CA ILE A 121 -3.46 -4.98 -10.09
C ILE A 121 -2.95 -3.59 -10.44
N TYR A 122 -3.85 -2.61 -10.33
CA TYR A 122 -3.49 -1.20 -10.35
C TYR A 122 -2.98 -0.80 -8.97
N VAL A 123 -1.89 -0.04 -8.94
CA VAL A 123 -1.28 0.52 -7.73
C VAL A 123 -1.12 2.02 -7.95
N VAL A 124 -1.57 2.78 -6.97
CA VAL A 124 -1.42 4.24 -6.93
C VAL A 124 -0.72 4.64 -5.65
N GLU A 125 0.29 5.47 -5.79
CA GLU A 125 1.05 6.12 -4.72
C GLU A 125 0.67 7.59 -4.70
N PHE A 126 0.40 8.10 -3.51
CA PHE A 126 0.12 9.52 -3.29
C PHE A 126 1.33 10.23 -2.70
N GLU A 127 1.38 11.55 -2.87
CA GLU A 127 2.42 12.40 -2.30
C GLU A 127 2.60 12.18 -0.80
N LYS A 128 3.86 12.23 -0.35
CA LYS A 128 4.19 12.02 1.06
C LYS A 128 3.60 13.12 1.94
N VAL A 129 2.92 12.71 3.01
CA VAL A 129 2.26 13.60 3.97
C VAL A 129 3.11 13.71 5.22
N HIS A 130 3.47 14.93 5.61
CA HIS A 130 4.13 15.14 6.90
C HIS A 130 3.15 14.88 8.05
N ILE A 131 3.59 14.21 9.12
CA ILE A 131 2.69 13.81 10.22
C ILE A 131 1.97 14.99 10.88
N SER A 132 2.59 16.19 10.89
CA SER A 132 1.97 17.39 11.48
C SER A 132 0.86 18.00 10.63
N SER A 133 0.80 17.68 9.34
CA SER A 133 -0.25 18.16 8.42
C SER A 133 -1.33 17.12 8.15
N ALA A 134 -1.20 15.90 8.68
CA ALA A 134 -2.12 14.79 8.40
C ALA A 134 -3.56 15.10 8.86
N ALA A 135 -3.74 15.80 9.98
CA ALA A 135 -5.07 16.20 10.49
C ALA A 135 -5.77 17.30 9.67
N THR A 136 -5.04 17.99 8.79
CA THR A 136 -5.56 19.05 7.92
C THR A 136 -5.56 18.65 6.46
N LEU A 137 -5.26 17.39 6.15
CA LEU A 137 -5.24 16.86 4.79
C LEU A 137 -6.67 16.77 4.25
N THR A 138 -6.96 17.45 3.15
CA THR A 138 -8.30 17.50 2.54
C THR A 138 -8.37 16.84 1.18
N SER A 139 -7.21 16.57 0.56
CA SER A 139 -7.13 15.96 -0.77
C SER A 139 -5.78 15.26 -0.93
N LEU A 140 -5.76 14.21 -1.73
CA LEU A 140 -4.58 13.47 -2.14
C LEU A 140 -4.12 13.91 -3.52
N ILE A 141 -2.81 13.90 -3.72
CA ILE A 141 -2.18 14.16 -5.01
C ILE A 141 -1.49 12.87 -5.42
N VAL A 142 -1.79 12.37 -6.62
CA VAL A 142 -1.13 11.20 -7.17
C VAL A 142 0.34 11.55 -7.45
N SER A 143 1.24 10.78 -6.87
CA SER A 143 2.69 10.88 -7.06
C SER A 143 3.15 9.94 -8.18
N SER A 144 2.72 8.68 -8.13
CA SER A 144 3.01 7.69 -9.17
C SER A 144 1.91 6.64 -9.26
N GLU A 145 1.77 6.00 -10.42
CA GLU A 145 0.79 4.93 -10.62
C GLU A 145 1.27 3.91 -11.66
N ALA A 146 0.85 2.66 -11.51
CA ALA A 146 1.17 1.59 -12.44
C ALA A 146 0.13 0.45 -12.39
N THR A 147 -0.02 -0.25 -13.51
CA THR A 147 -0.79 -1.50 -13.57
C THR A 147 0.16 -2.68 -13.76
N TYR A 148 0.12 -3.63 -12.83
CA TYR A 148 0.95 -4.83 -12.83
C TYR A 148 0.15 -6.04 -13.26
N LYS A 149 0.64 -6.72 -14.29
CA LYS A 149 0.10 -7.99 -14.75
C LYS A 149 0.88 -9.15 -14.16
N LEU A 150 0.19 -10.02 -13.43
CA LEU A 150 0.82 -11.19 -12.80
C LEU A 150 0.95 -12.34 -13.79
N ILE A 151 2.17 -12.82 -14.01
CA ILE A 151 2.49 -13.93 -14.90
C ILE A 151 3.32 -14.98 -14.12
N PRO A 152 2.91 -16.26 -14.08
CA PRO A 152 1.64 -16.78 -14.60
C PRO A 152 0.43 -16.24 -13.83
N THR A 153 -0.74 -16.32 -14.45
CA THR A 153 -2.03 -15.86 -13.91
C THR A 153 -2.25 -16.37 -12.48
N VAL A 154 -2.70 -15.49 -11.60
CA VAL A 154 -3.08 -15.83 -10.21
C VAL A 154 -4.60 -15.91 -10.14
N PRO A 155 -5.18 -17.12 -9.91
CA PRO A 155 -6.62 -17.28 -9.84
C PRO A 155 -7.29 -16.33 -8.84
N GLY A 156 -8.44 -15.80 -9.22
CA GLY A 156 -9.29 -14.98 -8.36
C GLY A 156 -8.96 -13.48 -8.33
N ILE A 157 -7.79 -13.06 -8.81
CA ILE A 157 -7.46 -11.63 -8.99
C ILE A 157 -8.25 -11.06 -10.18
N GLY A 158 -9.12 -10.08 -9.90
CA GLY A 158 -9.94 -9.37 -10.89
C GLY A 158 -11.01 -10.21 -11.59
N LYS A 159 -11.40 -11.33 -10.94
CA LYS A 159 -12.51 -12.18 -11.36
C LYS A 159 -13.86 -11.54 -11.03
#